data_AF-K1T454-F1
#
_entry.id   AF-K1T454-F1
#
_cell.length_a   1.000
_cell.length_b   1.000
_cell.length_c   1.000
_cell.angle_alpha   90.00
_cell.angle_beta   90.00
_cell.angle_gamma   90.00
#
_symmetry.space_group_name_H-M   'P 1'
#
loop_
_entity.id
_entity.type
_entity.pdbx_description
1 polymer ?
#
loop_
_entity_poly.entity_id
_entity_poly.type
_entity_poly.pdbx_seq_one_letter_code
_entity_poly.pdbx_strand_id
1 'polypeptide(L)'
;MGKRLSRYFRVALSVVGSAILLYSCKEKEAEAEAASTETMMSEYCENLSLIMSRNGRRSYHFVTPLLEGYGLASEPYREFRKGVKITTYRDDSLSS
;
A
#
# COMPACT_ATOMS: atom_id res chain seq x y z
N MET A 1 16.43 -53.36 -14.24
CA MET A 1 16.41 -51.87 -14.32
C MET A 1 15.02 -51.21 -14.29
N GLY A 2 13.91 -51.86 -14.66
CA GLY A 2 12.60 -51.18 -14.80
C GLY A 2 11.90 -50.67 -13.51
N LYS A 3 12.09 -51.34 -12.37
CA LYS A 3 11.43 -50.95 -11.09
C LYS A 3 11.94 -49.63 -10.50
N ARG A 4 13.19 -49.24 -10.80
CA ARG A 4 13.74 -47.94 -10.37
C ARG A 4 13.18 -46.81 -11.24
N LEU A 5 13.11 -47.02 -12.55
CA LEU A 5 12.57 -46.05 -13.51
C LEU A 5 11.09 -45.71 -13.24
N SER A 6 10.28 -46.72 -12.92
CA SER A 6 8.87 -46.52 -12.56
C SER A 6 8.68 -45.68 -11.29
N ARG A 7 9.57 -45.81 -10.29
CA ARG A 7 9.52 -44.99 -9.07
C ARG A 7 9.86 -43.53 -9.36
N TYR A 8 10.90 -43.27 -10.15
CA TYR A 8 11.24 -41.90 -10.55
C TYR A 8 10.12 -41.25 -11.38
N PHE A 9 9.46 -42.01 -12.25
CA PHE A 9 8.34 -41.51 -13.04
C PHE A 9 7.15 -41.09 -12.17
N ARG A 10 6.80 -41.88 -11.14
CA ARG A 10 5.72 -41.53 -10.20
C ARG A 10 6.03 -40.29 -9.38
N VAL A 11 7.26 -40.17 -8.89
CA VAL A 11 7.71 -39.00 -8.12
C VAL A 11 7.70 -37.75 -9.02
N ALA A 12 8.21 -37.87 -10.25
CA ALA A 12 8.18 -36.78 -11.22
C ALA A 12 6.75 -36.35 -11.54
N LEU A 13 5.82 -37.29 -11.74
CA LEU A 13 4.41 -36.97 -11.99
C LEU A 13 3.76 -36.25 -10.82
N SER A 14 4.05 -36.66 -9.57
CA SER A 14 3.52 -35.97 -8.38
C SER A 14 4.09 -34.56 -8.22
N VAL A 15 5.37 -34.36 -8.55
CA VAL A 15 6.02 -33.04 -8.47
C VAL A 15 5.52 -32.11 -9.56
N VAL A 16 5.33 -32.61 -10.79
CA VAL A 16 4.75 -31.83 -11.88
C VAL A 16 3.28 -31.49 -11.58
N GLY A 17 2.51 -32.45 -11.08
CA GLY A 17 1.12 -32.23 -10.69
C GLY A 17 0.96 -31.18 -9.59
N SER A 18 1.80 -31.22 -8.55
CA SER A 18 1.79 -30.20 -7.49
C SER A 18 2.22 -28.83 -8.00
N ALA A 19 3.22 -28.76 -8.89
CA ALA A 19 3.65 -27.50 -9.50
C ALA A 19 2.55 -26.85 -10.36
N ILE A 20 1.79 -27.64 -11.13
CA ILE A 20 0.67 -27.13 -11.94
C ILE A 20 -0.44 -26.55 -11.05
N LEU A 21 -0.78 -27.21 -9.95
CA LEU A 21 -1.79 -26.72 -9.01
C LEU A 21 -1.34 -25.41 -8.34
N LEU A 22 -0.08 -25.31 -7.93
CA LEU A 22 0.48 -24.07 -7.36
C LEU A 22 0.51 -22.93 -8.38
N TYR A 23 0.78 -23.22 -9.65
CA TYR A 23 0.76 -22.21 -10.72
C TYR A 23 -0.67 -21.74 -11.02
N SER A 24 -1.65 -22.67 -11.02
CA SER A 24 -3.05 -22.35 -11.31
C SER A 24 -3.74 -21.46 -10.25
N CYS A 25 -3.27 -21.45 -9.00
CA CYS A 25 -3.80 -20.51 -7.99
C CYS A 25 -3.37 -19.07 -8.26
N LYS A 26 -2.16 -18.85 -8.77
CA LYS A 26 -1.58 -17.52 -8.96
C LYS A 26 -2.32 -16.66 -9.98
N GLU A 27 -2.85 -17.26 -11.04
CA GLU A 27 -3.46 -16.52 -12.14
C GLU A 27 -4.88 -16.00 -11.82
N LYS A 28 -5.63 -16.70 -10.96
CA LYS A 28 -7.00 -16.31 -10.62
C LYS A 28 -7.09 -15.33 -9.45
N GLU A 29 -6.12 -15.36 -8.54
CA GLU A 29 -6.08 -14.47 -7.38
C GLU A 29 -5.51 -13.09 -7.72
N ALA A 30 -4.49 -13.02 -8.58
CA ALA A 30 -3.77 -11.77 -8.86
C ALA A 30 -4.65 -10.66 -9.49
N GLU A 31 -5.56 -11.01 -10.40
CA GLU A 31 -6.42 -10.02 -11.09
C GLU A 31 -7.56 -9.51 -10.19
N ALA A 32 -8.14 -10.39 -9.37
CA ALA A 32 -9.18 -10.03 -8.41
C ALA A 32 -8.62 -9.29 -7.17
N GLU A 33 -7.42 -9.64 -6.71
CA GLU A 33 -6.72 -8.92 -5.64
C GLU A 33 -6.28 -7.53 -6.09
N ALA A 34 -5.77 -7.36 -7.32
CA ALA A 34 -5.37 -6.06 -7.84
C ALA A 34 -6.56 -5.07 -7.90
N ALA A 35 -7.70 -5.49 -8.47
CA ALA A 35 -8.88 -4.63 -8.57
C ALA A 35 -9.48 -4.28 -7.19
N SER A 36 -9.41 -5.19 -6.21
CA SER A 36 -9.91 -4.92 -4.87
C SER A 36 -8.96 -4.06 -4.05
N THR A 37 -7.65 -4.26 -4.15
CA THR A 37 -6.64 -3.50 -3.39
C THR A 37 -6.53 -2.03 -3.78
N GLU A 38 -6.84 -1.67 -5.03
CA GLU A 38 -6.81 -0.26 -5.49
C GLU A 38 -7.74 0.66 -4.71
N THR A 39 -8.87 0.14 -4.20
CA THR A 39 -9.87 0.93 -3.45
C THR A 39 -9.70 0.86 -1.93
N MET A 40 -8.75 0.05 -1.46
CA MET A 40 -8.56 -0.18 -0.03
C MET A 40 -7.66 0.90 0.57
N MET A 41 -8.13 1.45 1.70
CA MET A 41 -7.35 2.39 2.50
C MET A 41 -6.07 1.70 3.01
N SER A 42 -4.91 2.27 2.70
CA SER A 42 -3.61 1.77 3.12
C SER A 42 -3.01 2.54 4.31
N GLU A 43 -3.43 3.80 4.51
CA GLU A 43 -2.97 4.65 5.62
C GLU A 43 -4.16 5.26 6.36
N TYR A 44 -4.09 5.33 7.68
CA TYR A 44 -5.09 5.98 8.53
C TYR A 44 -4.39 6.76 9.64
N CYS A 45 -4.76 8.03 9.84
CA CYS A 45 -4.18 8.86 10.90
C CYS A 45 -5.21 9.82 11.48
N GLU A 46 -5.32 9.83 12.81
CA GLU A 46 -6.14 10.79 13.56
C GLU A 46 -5.26 11.87 14.17
N ASN A 47 -5.76 13.10 14.18
CA ASN A 47 -5.13 14.26 14.81
C ASN A 47 -3.68 14.51 14.35
N LEU A 48 -3.44 14.42 13.04
CA LEU A 48 -2.14 14.67 12.44
C LEU A 48 -1.79 16.16 12.53
N SER A 49 -0.59 16.45 13.05
CA SER A 49 -0.03 17.80 13.15
C SER A 49 1.39 17.80 12.60
N LEU A 50 1.61 18.57 11.53
CA LEU A 50 2.87 18.70 10.82
C LEU A 50 3.36 20.14 10.89
N ILE A 51 4.57 20.34 11.41
CA ILE A 51 5.24 21.66 11.41
C ILE A 51 6.39 21.59 10.42
N MET A 52 6.33 22.43 9.39
CA MET A 52 7.38 22.54 8.40
C MET A 52 8.21 23.79 8.66
N SER A 53 9.52 23.64 8.71
CA SER A 53 10.47 24.74 8.90
C SER A 53 11.35 24.93 7.67
N ARG A 54 11.65 26.18 7.34
CA ARG A 54 12.59 26.57 6.29
C ARG A 54 13.69 27.43 6.93
N ASN A 55 14.96 27.04 6.76
CA ASN A 55 16.12 27.72 7.34
C ASN A 55 16.03 27.91 8.87
N GLY A 56 15.53 26.90 9.60
CA GLY A 56 15.36 26.95 11.06
C GLY A 56 14.15 27.73 11.56
N ARG A 57 13.34 28.30 10.66
CA ARG A 57 12.16 29.11 10.98
C ARG A 57 10.89 28.38 10.54
N ARG A 58 9.82 28.45 11.33
CA ARG A 58 8.51 27.89 11.00
C ARG A 58 8.00 28.53 9.72
N SER A 59 7.52 27.69 8.81
CA SER A 59 6.97 28.12 7.51
C SER A 59 5.47 27.86 7.44
N TYR A 60 5.02 26.65 7.82
CA TYR A 60 3.60 26.37 7.99
C TYR A 60 3.36 25.28 9.03
N HIS A 61 2.18 25.33 9.65
CA HIS A 61 1.64 24.31 10.53
C HIS A 61 0.37 23.75 9.90
N PHE A 62 0.43 22.49 9.51
CA PHE A 62 -0.65 21.74 8.88
C PHE A 62 -1.28 20.82 9.93
N VAL A 63 -2.60 20.92 10.11
CA VAL A 63 -3.35 20.08 11.05
C VAL A 63 -4.54 19.48 10.32
N THR A 64 -4.75 18.18 10.51
CA THR A 64 -5.96 17.49 10.07
C THR A 64 -6.47 16.55 11.17
N PRO A 65 -7.79 16.56 11.48
CA PRO A 65 -8.35 15.60 12.43
C PRO A 65 -8.36 14.16 11.91
N LEU A 66 -8.44 13.97 10.59
CA LEU A 66 -8.53 12.65 9.97
C LEU A 66 -7.91 12.67 8.57
N LEU A 67 -6.92 11.79 8.36
CA LEU A 67 -6.29 11.51 7.08
C LEU A 67 -6.44 10.03 6.74
N GLU A 68 -6.84 9.78 5.50
CA GLU A 68 -6.88 8.45 4.88
C GLU A 68 -5.97 8.47 3.65
N GLY A 69 -5.12 7.47 3.49
CA GLY A 69 -4.24 7.32 2.33
C GLY A 69 -4.55 6.06 1.55
N TYR A 70 -4.51 6.18 0.23
CA TYR A 70 -4.80 5.12 -0.74
C TYR A 70 -3.57 4.91 -1.61
N GLY A 71 -2.52 4.34 -1.01
CA GLY A 71 -1.22 4.17 -1.64
C GLY A 71 -1.17 3.06 -2.70
N LEU A 72 -2.17 2.18 -2.70
CA LEU A 72 -2.30 1.07 -3.65
C LEU A 72 -3.16 1.41 -4.87
N ALA A 73 -3.78 2.59 -4.91
CA ALA A 73 -4.50 3.06 -6.08
C ALA A 73 -3.53 3.28 -7.25
N SER A 74 -4.05 3.16 -8.48
CA SER A 74 -3.30 3.44 -9.71
C SER A 74 -2.67 4.85 -9.72
N GLU A 75 -3.36 5.83 -9.13
CA GLU A 75 -2.82 7.14 -8.79
C GLU A 75 -2.88 7.34 -7.27
N PRO A 76 -1.80 7.11 -6.51
CA PRO A 76 -1.82 7.23 -5.06
C PRO A 76 -2.27 8.60 -4.56
N TYR A 77 -3.29 8.62 -3.71
CA TYR A 77 -3.86 9.86 -3.16
C TYR A 77 -4.10 9.78 -1.66
N ARG A 78 -4.38 10.96 -1.07
CA ARG A 78 -4.74 11.12 0.33
C ARG A 78 -5.98 11.98 0.45
N GLU A 79 -6.88 11.59 1.32
CA GLU A 79 -8.11 12.31 1.62
C GLU A 79 -8.09 12.86 3.05
N PHE A 80 -8.54 14.10 3.18
CA PHE A 80 -8.69 14.78 4.46
C PHE A 80 -10.17 14.87 4.83
N ARG A 81 -10.75 13.74 5.25
CA ARG A 81 -12.21 13.57 5.50
C ARG A 81 -12.83 14.64 6.42
N LYS A 82 -12.04 15.17 7.36
CA LYS A 82 -12.47 16.19 8.33
C LYS A 82 -11.85 17.58 8.07
N GLY A 83 -11.42 17.82 6.83
CA GLY A 83 -10.81 19.08 6.42
C GLY A 83 -9.38 19.26 6.94
N VAL A 84 -8.82 20.42 6.62
CA VAL A 84 -7.44 20.78 6.98
C VAL A 84 -7.41 22.20 7.53
N LYS A 85 -6.52 22.45 8.49
CA LYS A 85 -6.16 23.79 8.95
C LYS A 85 -4.69 24.02 8.65
N ILE A 86 -4.42 25.03 7.82
CA ILE A 86 -3.05 25.44 7.47
C ILE A 86 -2.82 26.82 8.06
N THR A 87 -1.82 26.92 8.91
CA THR A 87 -1.36 28.19 9.48
C THR A 87 0.00 28.50 8.88
N THR A 88 0.09 29.55 8.06
CA THR A 88 1.35 29.98 7.44
C THR A 88 2.03 31.01 8.33
N TYR A 89 3.35 30.93 8.40
CA TYR A 89 4.19 31.87 9.13
C TYR A 89 5.03 32.68 8.14
N ARG A 90 5.08 33.99 8.36
CA ARG A 90 6.04 34.89 7.76
C ARG A 90 7.05 35.25 8.82
N ASP A 91 8.31 34.89 8.64
CA ASP A 91 9.36 35.26 9.59
C ASP A 91 9.07 34.78 11.04
N ASP A 92 8.52 33.57 11.22
CA ASP A 92 7.98 33.02 12.49
C ASP A 92 6.78 33.76 13.10
N SER A 93 6.35 34.87 12.50
CA SER A 93 5.09 35.54 12.83
C SER A 93 3.93 34.96 12.02
N LEU A 94 2.72 34.96 12.58
CA LEU A 94 1.52 34.50 11.86
C LEU A 94 1.20 35.47 10.73
N SER A 95 1.06 34.97 9.50
CA SER A 95 0.52 35.78 8.40
C SER A 95 -1.00 35.83 8.53
N SER A 96 -1.59 37.02 8.69
CA SER A 96 -3.03 37.25 8.58
C SER A 96 -3.45 37.51 7.14
#